data_AF-B5KJ75-F1
#
_entry.id   AF-B5KJ75-F1
#
_cell.length_a   1.000
_cell.length_b   1.000
_cell.length_c   1.000
_cell.angle_alpha   90.00
_cell.angle_beta   90.00
_cell.angle_gamma   90.00
#
_symmetry.space_group_name_H-M   'P 1'
#
loop_
_entity.id
_entity.type
_entity.pdbx_description
1 polymer ?
#
loop_
_entity_poly.entity_id
_entity_poly.type
_entity_poly.pdbx_seq_one_letter_code
_entity_poly.pdbx_strand_id
1 'polypeptide(L)'
;MEPTTTQNGSELELELSEFEKTQKNLEANKGDKEREDRPAVYANSAYFRKGKVGDWANYLTPEMAARIDGLVEEKFRDTGLLEHDQ
;
A
#
# COMPACT_ATOMS: atom_id res chain seq x y z
N MET A 1 -32.50 -20.08 -12.64
CA MET A 1 -31.64 -19.02 -13.23
C MET A 1 -30.72 -18.58 -12.11
N GLU A 2 -29.45 -18.91 -12.21
CA GLU A 2 -28.45 -18.55 -11.19
C GLU A 2 -28.05 -17.07 -11.29
N PRO A 3 -27.72 -16.40 -10.17
CA PRO A 3 -27.23 -15.04 -10.21
C PRO A 3 -25.72 -15.04 -10.51
N THR A 4 -25.34 -14.99 -11.79
CA THR A 4 -23.93 -14.97 -12.23
C THR A 4 -23.56 -13.62 -12.86
N THR A 5 -23.78 -12.51 -12.16
CA THR A 5 -23.36 -11.18 -12.67
C THR A 5 -22.74 -10.26 -11.62
N THR A 6 -22.88 -10.54 -10.32
CA THR A 6 -22.35 -9.64 -9.28
C THR A 6 -20.92 -9.98 -8.81
N GLN A 7 -20.50 -11.26 -8.84
CA GLN A 7 -19.14 -11.66 -8.40
C GLN A 7 -18.01 -11.16 -9.31
N ASN A 8 -18.27 -11.02 -10.61
CA ASN A 8 -17.22 -10.68 -11.59
C ASN A 8 -16.75 -9.22 -11.44
N GLY A 9 -17.58 -8.31 -10.92
CA GLY A 9 -17.24 -6.89 -10.80
C GLY A 9 -16.16 -6.63 -9.74
N SER A 10 -16.32 -7.20 -8.54
CA SER A 10 -15.34 -7.03 -7.45
C SER A 10 -13.98 -7.67 -7.76
N GLU A 11 -13.98 -8.77 -8.52
CA GLU A 11 -12.75 -9.45 -8.92
C GLU A 11 -11.95 -8.60 -9.93
N LEU A 12 -12.63 -7.96 -10.88
CA LEU A 12 -12.01 -7.02 -11.81
C LEU A 12 -11.47 -5.77 -11.10
N GLU A 13 -12.17 -5.27 -10.07
CA GLU A 13 -11.69 -4.15 -9.26
C GLU A 13 -10.43 -4.51 -8.46
N LEU A 14 -10.39 -5.71 -7.86
CA LEU A 14 -9.20 -6.22 -7.18
C LEU A 14 -8.04 -6.38 -8.15
N GLU A 15 -8.27 -6.97 -9.33
CA GLU A 15 -7.26 -7.14 -10.37
C GLU A 15 -6.71 -5.78 -10.84
N LEU A 16 -7.58 -4.79 -11.07
CA LEU A 16 -7.18 -3.45 -11.49
C LEU A 16 -6.39 -2.70 -10.40
N SER A 17 -6.53 -3.10 -9.14
CA SER A 17 -5.81 -2.53 -8.00
C SER A 17 -4.58 -3.35 -7.56
N GLU A 18 -4.23 -4.42 -8.27
CA GLU A 18 -3.05 -5.22 -7.97
C GLU A 18 -1.75 -4.39 -8.03
N PHE A 19 -1.10 -4.26 -6.87
CA PHE A 19 0.08 -3.40 -6.73
C PHE A 19 1.18 -3.72 -7.73
N GLU A 20 1.53 -4.99 -7.90
CA GLU A 20 2.61 -5.36 -8.82
C GLU A 20 2.17 -5.29 -10.28
N LYS A 21 1.01 -5.85 -10.64
CA LYS A 21 0.60 -6.03 -12.04
C LYS A 21 0.12 -4.74 -12.70
N THR A 22 -0.82 -4.04 -12.08
CA THR A 22 -1.60 -2.96 -12.71
C THR A 22 -1.19 -1.57 -12.22
N GLN A 23 -0.46 -1.48 -11.11
CA GLN A 23 0.09 -0.22 -10.60
C GLN A 23 1.58 -0.07 -10.91
N LYS A 24 2.46 -0.81 -10.22
CA LYS A 24 3.92 -0.63 -10.27
C LYS A 24 4.54 -0.99 -11.61
N ASN A 25 4.09 -2.08 -12.23
CA ASN A 25 4.65 -2.54 -13.52
C ASN A 25 3.95 -1.94 -14.75
N LEU A 26 3.04 -0.99 -14.56
CA LEU A 26 2.48 -0.22 -15.67
C LEU A 26 3.56 0.66 -16.31
N GLU A 27 3.63 0.70 -17.64
CA GLU A 27 4.68 1.46 -18.34
C GLU A 27 4.69 2.95 -17.99
N ALA A 28 3.52 3.55 -17.76
CA ALA A 28 3.39 4.94 -17.33
C ALA A 28 4.08 5.22 -15.97
N ASN A 29 4.30 4.19 -15.16
CA ASN A 29 4.84 4.27 -13.81
C ASN A 29 6.31 3.81 -13.70
N LYS A 30 6.99 3.58 -14.83
CA LYS A 30 8.41 3.15 -14.87
C LYS A 30 9.34 4.23 -15.40
N GLY A 31 10.57 4.22 -14.88
CA GLY A 31 11.63 5.15 -15.26
C GLY A 31 11.33 6.58 -14.82
N ASP A 32 11.77 7.55 -15.62
CA ASP A 32 11.66 8.98 -15.31
C ASP A 32 10.36 9.62 -15.83
N LYS A 33 9.33 8.81 -16.12
CA LYS A 33 8.03 9.33 -16.59
C LYS A 33 7.35 10.10 -15.48
N GLU A 34 6.75 11.23 -15.83
CA GLU A 34 5.95 12.05 -14.93
C GLU A 34 4.49 12.04 -15.38
N ARG A 35 3.61 12.55 -14.52
CA ARG A 35 2.20 12.80 -14.86
C ARG A 35 2.11 13.87 -15.97
N GLU A 36 1.14 13.72 -16.86
CA GLU A 36 1.00 14.61 -18.02
C GLU A 36 0.14 15.85 -17.73
N ASP A 37 -0.74 15.78 -16.73
CA ASP A 37 -1.78 16.78 -16.49
C ASP A 37 -1.29 18.02 -15.72
N ARG A 38 -0.17 17.92 -14.99
CA ARG A 38 0.51 19.05 -14.33
C ARG A 38 1.96 18.72 -13.96
N PRO A 39 2.83 19.71 -13.76
CA PRO A 39 4.21 19.46 -13.33
C PRO A 39 4.28 18.64 -12.03
N ALA A 40 5.24 17.71 -11.97
CA ALA A 40 5.55 16.94 -10.78
C ALA A 40 7.01 17.16 -10.35
N VAL A 41 7.27 16.99 -9.05
CA VAL A 41 8.64 17.03 -8.51
C VAL A 41 9.31 15.67 -8.60
N TYR A 42 8.52 14.60 -8.75
CA TYR A 42 8.97 13.23 -8.75
C TYR A 42 8.41 12.50 -9.97
N ALA A 43 9.25 11.65 -10.58
CA ALA A 43 8.81 10.64 -11.53
C ALA A 43 7.78 9.70 -10.88
N ASN A 44 6.86 9.18 -11.69
CA ASN A 44 5.80 8.27 -11.28
C ASN A 44 6.35 7.02 -10.58
N SER A 45 7.53 6.54 -11.00
CA SER A 45 8.21 5.39 -10.40
C SER A 45 8.55 5.57 -8.92
N ALA A 46 8.75 6.81 -8.46
CA ALA A 46 9.06 7.10 -7.06
C ALA A 46 7.92 6.72 -6.09
N TYR A 47 6.67 6.71 -6.55
CA TYR A 47 5.52 6.35 -5.73
C TYR A 47 5.38 4.82 -5.54
N PHE A 48 5.94 4.00 -6.43
CA PHE A 48 5.76 2.54 -6.45
C PHE A 48 7.02 1.78 -6.01
N ARG A 49 7.33 1.85 -4.71
CA ARG A 49 8.49 1.16 -4.09
C ARG A 49 8.23 -0.36 -3.94
N LYS A 50 8.59 -0.96 -2.80
CA LYS A 50 8.51 -2.42 -2.62
C LYS A 50 7.08 -2.91 -2.36
N GLY A 51 6.22 -2.10 -1.75
CA GLY A 51 4.83 -2.45 -1.45
C GLY A 51 4.67 -3.67 -0.54
N LYS A 52 5.61 -3.91 0.39
CA LYS A 52 5.60 -5.11 1.26
C LYS A 52 5.50 -4.74 2.73
N VAL A 53 4.65 -5.47 3.45
CA VAL A 53 4.58 -5.45 4.91
C VAL A 53 5.91 -5.93 5.50
N GLY A 54 6.36 -5.29 6.58
CA GLY A 54 7.60 -5.66 7.28
C GLY A 54 8.89 -5.11 6.66
N ASP A 55 8.84 -4.37 5.55
CA ASP A 55 10.06 -3.84 4.91
C ASP A 55 10.82 -2.84 5.80
N TRP A 56 10.19 -2.29 6.83
CA TRP A 56 10.81 -1.41 7.84
C TRP A 56 12.00 -2.08 8.54
N ALA A 57 11.98 -3.41 8.70
CA ALA A 57 13.04 -4.16 9.37
C ALA A 57 14.39 -4.10 8.63
N ASN A 58 14.39 -3.72 7.35
CA ASN A 58 15.62 -3.50 6.58
C ASN A 58 16.30 -2.16 6.90
N TYR A 59 15.62 -1.26 7.61
CA TYR A 59 16.08 0.13 7.82
C TYR A 59 16.15 0.52 9.30
N LEU A 60 15.33 -0.10 10.17
CA LEU A 60 15.28 0.21 11.59
C LEU A 60 16.04 -0.83 12.41
N THR A 61 16.75 -0.37 13.43
CA THR A 61 17.28 -1.27 14.47
C THR A 61 16.12 -1.79 15.34
N PRO A 62 16.29 -2.93 16.02
CA PRO A 62 15.27 -3.44 16.96
C PRO A 62 14.86 -2.44 18.03
N GLU A 63 15.80 -1.62 18.52
CA GLU A 63 15.54 -0.57 19.50
C GLU A 63 14.65 0.55 18.93
N MET A 64 14.91 0.99 17.70
CA MET A 64 14.08 2.01 17.03
C MET A 64 12.65 1.51 16.80
N ALA A 65 12.50 0.24 16.39
CA ALA A 65 11.21 -0.39 16.22
C ALA A 65 10.44 -0.49 17.54
N ALA A 66 11.07 -1.03 18.59
CA ALA A 66 10.47 -1.15 19.91
C ALA A 66 10.02 0.21 20.49
N ARG A 67 10.79 1.28 20.21
CA ARG A 67 10.40 2.64 20.60
C ARG A 67 9.12 3.10 19.88
N ILE A 68 8.98 2.81 18.59
CA ILE A 68 7.77 3.16 17.82
C ILE A 68 6.59 2.31 18.30
N ASP A 69 6.79 1.01 18.51
CA ASP A 69 5.76 0.09 19.00
C ASP A 69 5.21 0.58 20.35
N GLY A 70 6.08 0.94 21.29
CA GLY A 70 5.66 1.50 22.58
C GLY A 70 4.88 2.81 22.47
N LEU A 71 5.24 3.70 21.53
CA LEU A 71 4.48 4.94 21.28
C LEU A 71 3.09 4.67 20.70
N VAL A 72 3.00 3.72 19.76
CA VAL A 72 1.73 3.28 19.15
C VAL A 72 0.83 2.66 20.21
N GLU A 73 1.36 1.77 21.04
CA GLU A 73 0.63 1.17 22.15
C GLU A 73 0.13 2.23 23.15
N GLU A 74 0.97 3.18 23.54
CA GLU A 74 0.58 4.23 24.50
C GLU A 74 -0.54 5.12 23.94
N LYS A 75 -0.44 5.54 22.67
CA LYS A 75 -1.38 6.50 22.07
C LYS A 75 -2.71 5.89 21.64
N PHE A 76 -2.74 4.62 21.33
CA PHE A 76 -3.93 3.93 20.83
C PHE A 76 -4.52 2.91 21.81
N ARG A 77 -3.95 2.82 23.03
CA ARG A 77 -4.57 2.09 24.13
C ARG A 77 -6.00 2.59 24.33
N ASP A 78 -6.93 1.64 24.48
CA ASP A 78 -8.35 1.88 24.75
C ASP A 78 -9.12 2.63 23.64
N THR A 79 -8.52 2.86 22.47
CA THR A 79 -9.23 3.46 21.32
C THR A 79 -9.84 2.42 20.38
N GLY A 80 -9.58 1.13 20.59
CA GLY A 80 -9.96 0.05 19.69
C GLY A 80 -9.16 0.01 18.38
N LEU A 81 -8.12 0.84 18.21
CA LEU A 81 -7.31 0.90 16.98
C LEU A 81 -6.17 -0.13 16.96
N LEU A 82 -5.84 -0.72 18.10
CA LEU A 82 -4.84 -1.80 18.23
C LEU A 82 -5.47 -3.19 18.15
N GLU A 83 -6.79 -3.27 18.30
CA GLU A 83 -7.54 -4.52 18.33
C GLU A 83 -8.10 -4.79 16.93
N HIS A 84 -7.81 -5.96 16.40
CA HIS A 84 -8.58 -6.51 15.29
C HIS A 84 -9.64 -7.42 15.89
N ASP A 85 -10.81 -6.87 16.19
CA ASP A 85 -12.01 -7.68 16.44
C ASP A 85 -12.54 -8.21 15.10
N GLN A 86 -12.00 -9.35 14.61
CA GLN A 86 -12.67 -10.32 13.71
C GLN A 86 -11.99 -11.70 13.77
#